data_AF-A0A0F2I1K0-F1
#
_entry.id   AF-A0A0F2I1K0-F1
#
_cell.length_a   1.000
_cell.length_b   1.000
_cell.length_c   1.000
_cell.angle_alpha   90.00
_cell.angle_beta   90.00
_cell.angle_gamma   90.00
#
_symmetry.space_group_name_H-M   'P 1'
#
loop_
_entity.id
_entity.type
_entity.pdbx_description
1 polymer ?
#
loop_
_entity_poly.entity_id
_entity_poly.type
_entity_poly.pdbx_seq_one_letter_code
_entity_poly.pdbx_strand_id
1 'polypeptide(L)'
;GRLIRFMLGAITGLLSLDAASAWFKGYSVERHPFGTLVFYVLTILSVQGGVKQGIEKWSTCLMPALLVLFAVLFVYIMTQNGAMEGLNHYLVPDFRQVWDRKLILAAMGQGFFSLIIGGCSLLLFGPYLCKKENLPI
;
A
#
# COMPACT_ATOMS: atom_id res chain seq x y z
N GLY A 1 -4.88 9.26 4.08
CA GLY A 1 -4.85 10.73 3.88
C GLY A 1 -4.33 11.16 2.51
N ARG A 2 -3.01 11.08 2.27
CA ARG A 2 -2.38 11.55 1.03
C ARG A 2 -2.83 10.77 -0.22
N LEU A 3 -2.97 9.45 -0.09
CA LEU A 3 -3.42 8.57 -1.18
C LEU A 3 -4.81 8.97 -1.72
N ILE A 4 -5.78 9.24 -0.85
CA ILE A 4 -7.13 9.69 -1.25
C ILE A 4 -7.07 11.00 -2.04
N ARG A 5 -6.22 11.96 -1.64
CA ARG A 5 -6.06 13.23 -2.37
C ARG A 5 -5.42 13.01 -3.75
N PHE A 6 -4.43 12.13 -3.87
CA PHE A 6 -3.88 11.78 -5.18
C PHE A 6 -4.88 11.04 -6.07
N MET A 7 -5.71 10.16 -5.51
CA MET A 7 -6.80 9.49 -6.24
C MET A 7 -7.84 10.52 -6.74
N LEU A 8 -8.28 11.44 -5.89
CA LEU A 8 -9.19 12.52 -6.27
C LEU A 8 -8.56 13.48 -7.30
N GLY A 9 -7.26 13.76 -7.15
CA GLY A 9 -6.49 14.54 -8.11
C GLY A 9 -6.33 13.86 -9.47
N ALA A 10 -6.28 12.52 -9.51
CA ALA A 10 -6.25 11.75 -10.75
C ALA A 10 -7.61 11.74 -11.44
N ILE A 11 -8.72 11.57 -10.69
CA ILE A 11 -10.09 11.62 -11.22
C ILE A 11 -10.43 13.00 -11.79
N THR A 12 -10.07 14.07 -11.08
CA THR A 12 -10.28 15.45 -11.56
C THR A 12 -9.38 15.82 -12.73
N GLY A 13 -8.19 15.23 -12.83
CA GLY A 13 -7.34 15.33 -14.02
C GLY A 13 -7.92 14.60 -15.25
N LEU A 14 -8.60 13.48 -15.05
CA LEU A 14 -9.32 12.76 -16.11
C LEU A 14 -10.51 13.58 -16.67
N LEU A 15 -11.09 14.45 -15.85
CA LEU A 15 -12.17 15.37 -16.20
C LEU A 15 -11.68 16.73 -16.74
N SER A 16 -10.38 16.87 -17.04
CA SER A 16 -9.74 18.10 -17.52
C SER A 16 -9.93 19.34 -16.62
N LEU A 17 -10.11 19.13 -15.32
CA LEU A 17 -10.19 20.21 -14.32
C LEU A 17 -8.80 20.49 -13.73
N ASP A 18 -7.93 21.10 -14.52
CA ASP A 18 -6.50 21.29 -14.21
C ASP A 18 -6.26 22.04 -12.89
N ALA A 19 -7.08 23.06 -12.62
CA ALA A 19 -7.02 23.83 -11.36
C ALA A 19 -7.37 22.97 -10.14
N ALA A 20 -8.37 22.08 -10.26
CA ALA A 20 -8.76 21.17 -9.18
C ALA A 20 -7.70 20.07 -8.98
N SER A 21 -7.13 19.52 -10.07
CA SER A 21 -6.06 18.52 -9.99
C SER A 21 -4.81 19.09 -9.31
N ALA A 22 -4.41 20.31 -9.65
CA ALA A 22 -3.31 21.02 -9.01
C ALA A 22 -3.59 21.30 -7.53
N TRP A 23 -4.85 21.64 -7.18
CA TRP A 23 -5.24 21.89 -5.80
C TRP A 23 -5.14 20.63 -4.92
N PHE A 24 -5.55 19.46 -5.44
CA PHE A 24 -5.48 18.18 -4.73
C PHE A 24 -4.06 17.63 -4.61
N LYS A 25 -3.22 17.82 -5.65
CA LYS A 25 -1.82 17.36 -5.69
C LYS A 25 -0.85 18.33 -4.99
N GLY A 26 -1.24 19.57 -4.76
CA GLY A 26 -0.41 20.58 -4.10
C GLY A 26 0.02 20.19 -2.69
N TYR A 27 1.30 20.40 -2.39
CA TYR A 27 1.87 20.20 -1.06
C TYR A 27 1.59 21.45 -0.22
N SER A 28 0.57 21.40 0.63
CA SER A 28 0.24 22.52 1.54
C SER A 28 -0.25 21.98 2.88
N VAL A 29 0.41 22.39 3.95
CA VAL A 29 0.24 21.88 5.33
C VAL A 29 -1.22 22.03 5.81
N GLU A 30 -1.90 23.09 5.39
CA GLU A 30 -3.29 23.39 5.74
C GLU A 30 -4.30 22.45 5.07
N ARG A 31 -3.93 21.78 3.96
CA ARG A 31 -4.82 20.89 3.17
C ARG A 31 -4.64 19.41 3.50
N HIS A 32 -3.65 19.07 4.33
CA HIS A 32 -3.41 17.72 4.82
C HIS A 32 -4.52 17.13 5.72
N PRO A 33 -5.20 17.88 6.61
CA PRO A 33 -6.19 17.29 7.51
C PRO A 33 -7.44 16.79 6.78
N PHE A 34 -7.86 17.43 5.69
CA PHE A 34 -9.05 17.03 4.92
C PHE A 34 -8.99 15.58 4.44
N GLY A 35 -7.94 15.20 3.71
CA GLY A 35 -7.80 13.83 3.21
C GLY A 35 -7.62 12.79 4.31
N THR A 36 -7.07 13.21 5.45
CA THR A 36 -6.91 12.34 6.64
C THR A 36 -8.24 12.12 7.34
N LEU A 37 -9.08 13.15 7.46
CA LEU A 37 -10.41 13.05 8.05
C LEU A 37 -11.31 12.15 7.20
N VAL A 38 -11.32 12.33 5.88
CA VAL A 38 -12.04 11.44 4.94
C VAL A 38 -11.57 10.00 5.07
N PHE A 39 -10.26 9.77 5.19
CA PHE A 39 -9.72 8.42 5.42
C PHE A 39 -10.27 7.79 6.71
N TYR A 40 -10.24 8.52 7.82
CA TYR A 40 -10.74 8.01 9.10
C TYR A 40 -12.24 7.70 9.06
N VAL A 41 -13.05 8.56 8.44
CA VAL A 41 -14.49 8.31 8.27
C VAL A 41 -14.72 7.03 7.47
N LEU A 42 -14.03 6.84 6.35
CA LEU A 42 -14.11 5.62 5.56
C LEU A 42 -13.69 4.38 6.36
N THR A 43 -12.59 4.46 7.13
CA THR A 43 -12.15 3.38 7.99
C THR A 43 -13.20 3.02 9.05
N ILE A 44 -13.81 4.01 9.70
CA ILE A 44 -14.85 3.80 10.70
C ILE A 44 -16.08 3.12 10.07
N LEU A 45 -16.53 3.59 8.90
CA LEU A 45 -17.65 2.99 8.18
C LEU A 45 -17.37 1.54 7.77
N SER A 46 -16.16 1.23 7.31
CA SER A 46 -15.75 -0.14 6.96
C SER A 46 -15.74 -1.07 8.18
N VAL A 47 -15.37 -0.56 9.37
CA VAL A 47 -15.33 -1.34 10.62
C VAL A 47 -16.74 -1.53 11.21
N GLN A 48 -17.63 -0.54 11.08
CA GLN A 48 -19.01 -0.62 11.59
C GLN A 48 -19.83 -1.74 10.96
N GLY A 49 -19.55 -2.12 9.70
CA GLY A 49 -20.17 -3.27 9.03
C GLY A 49 -19.72 -4.65 9.53
N GLY A 50 -18.84 -4.70 10.54
CA GLY A 50 -18.27 -5.93 11.09
C GLY A 50 -17.20 -6.56 10.21
N VAL A 51 -16.44 -7.51 10.78
CA VAL A 51 -15.28 -8.15 10.12
C VAL A 51 -15.70 -8.93 8.86
N LYS A 52 -16.80 -9.69 8.95
CA LYS A 52 -17.21 -10.66 7.92
C LYS A 52 -17.92 -10.05 6.71
N GLN A 53 -18.74 -9.01 6.91
CA GLN A 53 -19.51 -8.37 5.83
C GLN A 53 -18.87 -7.08 5.31
N GLY A 54 -18.10 -6.39 6.15
CA GLY A 54 -17.32 -5.22 5.75
C GLY A 54 -15.92 -5.59 5.27
N ILE A 55 -15.01 -5.80 6.23
CA ILE A 55 -13.56 -5.86 5.97
C ILE A 55 -13.18 -7.00 5.03
N GLU A 56 -13.70 -8.20 5.26
CA GLU A 56 -13.36 -9.40 4.47
C GLU A 56 -13.80 -9.29 3.01
N LYS A 57 -14.99 -8.72 2.74
CA LYS A 57 -15.50 -8.52 1.37
C LYS A 57 -14.69 -7.49 0.60
N TRP A 58 -14.41 -6.35 1.24
CA TRP A 58 -13.58 -5.31 0.62
C TRP A 58 -12.16 -5.83 0.38
N SER A 59 -11.56 -6.52 1.36
CA SER A 59 -10.21 -7.08 1.22
C SER A 59 -10.11 -8.12 0.09
N THR A 60 -11.06 -9.05 0.03
CA THR A 60 -11.10 -10.11 -0.99
C THR A 60 -11.30 -9.57 -2.41
N CYS A 61 -11.94 -8.40 -2.57
CA CYS A 61 -12.06 -7.72 -3.85
C CYS A 61 -10.84 -6.83 -4.19
N LEU A 62 -10.31 -6.10 -3.20
CA LEU A 62 -9.18 -5.19 -3.40
C LEU A 62 -7.87 -5.94 -3.67
N MET A 63 -7.66 -7.10 -3.04
CA MET A 63 -6.43 -7.88 -3.23
C MET A 63 -6.21 -8.33 -4.69
N PRO A 64 -7.18 -8.97 -5.38
CA PRO A 64 -7.02 -9.29 -6.80
C PRO A 64 -6.96 -8.03 -7.68
N ALA A 65 -7.71 -6.96 -7.36
CA ALA A 65 -7.64 -5.71 -8.12
C ALA A 65 -6.24 -5.08 -8.06
N LEU A 66 -5.58 -5.13 -6.89
CA LEU A 66 -4.22 -4.63 -6.71
C LEU A 66 -3.21 -5.45 -7.52
N LEU A 67 -3.35 -6.78 -7.54
CA LEU A 67 -2.49 -7.64 -8.35
C LEU A 67 -2.65 -7.38 -9.85
N VAL A 68 -3.88 -7.23 -10.33
CA VAL A 68 -4.16 -6.89 -11.73
C VAL A 68 -3.56 -5.52 -12.08
N LEU A 69 -3.72 -4.53 -11.19
CA LEU A 69 -3.13 -3.20 -11.38
C LEU A 69 -1.60 -3.27 -11.48
N PHE A 70 -0.93 -4.05 -10.62
CA PHE A 70 0.51 -4.24 -10.71
C PHE A 70 0.94 -4.96 -11.99
N ALA A 71 0.18 -5.96 -12.45
CA ALA A 71 0.48 -6.63 -13.72
C ALA A 71 0.39 -5.67 -14.90
N VAL A 72 -0.66 -4.84 -14.97
CA VAL A 72 -0.81 -3.82 -16.01
C VAL A 72 0.32 -2.80 -15.95
N LEU A 73 0.66 -2.33 -14.74
CA LEU A 73 1.72 -1.36 -14.56
C LEU A 73 3.10 -1.93 -14.93
N PHE A 74 3.34 -3.21 -14.63
CA PHE A 74 4.56 -3.91 -15.02
C PHE A 74 4.71 -3.93 -16.55
N VAL A 75 3.67 -4.34 -17.27
CA VAL A 75 3.68 -4.34 -18.75
C VAL A 75 3.90 -2.93 -19.29
N TYR A 76 3.24 -1.93 -18.74
CA TYR A 76 3.40 -0.53 -19.15
C TYR A 76 4.82 0.01 -18.89
N ILE A 77 5.44 -0.31 -17.76
CA ILE A 77 6.81 0.11 -17.45
C ILE A 77 7.80 -0.57 -18.41
N MET A 78 7.58 -1.84 -18.76
CA MET A 78 8.44 -2.56 -19.71
C MET A 78 8.41 -1.99 -21.13
N THR A 79 7.37 -1.25 -21.52
CA THR A 79 7.35 -0.52 -22.81
C THR A 79 8.06 0.83 -22.76
N GLN A 80 8.48 1.30 -21.58
CA GLN A 80 9.19 2.57 -21.43
C GLN A 80 10.69 2.42 -21.73
N ASN A 81 11.27 3.49 -22.26
CA ASN A 81 12.72 3.57 -22.47
C ASN A 81 13.46 3.49 -21.12
N GLY A 82 14.51 2.67 -21.05
CA GLY A 82 15.29 2.45 -19.81
C GLY A 82 14.75 1.36 -18.89
N ALA A 83 13.68 0.66 -19.28
CA ALA A 83 13.11 -0.46 -18.51
C ALA A 83 14.14 -1.55 -18.17
N MET A 84 14.98 -1.93 -19.14
CA MET A 84 16.02 -2.96 -18.95
C MET A 84 17.13 -2.53 -17.99
N GLU A 85 17.46 -1.23 -17.96
CA GLU A 85 18.47 -0.69 -17.04
C GLU A 85 17.93 -0.67 -15.60
N GLY A 86 16.67 -0.25 -15.42
CA GLY A 86 15.99 -0.34 -14.13
C GLY A 86 15.85 -1.78 -13.63
N LEU A 87 15.57 -2.73 -14.53
CA LEU A 87 15.49 -4.14 -14.20
C LEU A 87 16.85 -4.72 -13.79
N ASN A 88 17.93 -4.35 -14.48
CA ASN A 88 19.28 -4.74 -14.11
C ASN A 88 19.68 -4.19 -12.74
N HIS A 89 19.34 -2.93 -12.43
CA HIS A 89 19.57 -2.36 -11.10
C HIS A 89 18.77 -3.06 -10.00
N TYR A 90 17.58 -3.55 -10.30
CA TYR A 90 16.74 -4.27 -9.33
C TYR A 90 17.16 -5.73 -9.13
N LEU A 91 17.53 -6.43 -10.21
CA LEU A 91 17.81 -7.87 -10.19
C LEU A 91 19.28 -8.24 -9.97
N VAL A 92 20.23 -7.35 -10.29
CA VAL A 92 21.66 -7.64 -10.12
C VAL A 92 22.09 -7.24 -8.70
N PRO A 93 22.30 -8.18 -7.78
CA PRO A 93 22.70 -7.86 -6.42
C PRO A 93 24.15 -7.39 -6.37
N ASP A 94 24.39 -6.27 -5.68
CA ASP A 94 25.75 -5.87 -5.32
C ASP A 94 26.13 -6.49 -3.97
N PHE A 95 26.87 -7.60 -4.03
CA PHE A 95 27.32 -8.33 -2.84
C PHE A 95 28.26 -7.54 -1.93
N ARG A 96 28.84 -6.42 -2.39
CA ARG A 96 29.66 -5.54 -1.56
C ARG A 96 28.83 -4.79 -0.54
N GLN A 97 27.57 -4.47 -0.87
CA GLN A 97 26.66 -3.71 -0.02
C GLN A 97 25.98 -4.59 1.04
N VAL A 98 25.99 -5.92 0.88
CA VAL A 98 25.35 -6.88 1.81
C VAL A 98 25.91 -6.78 3.23
N TRP A 99 27.19 -6.43 3.39
CA TRP A 99 27.84 -6.27 4.69
C TRP A 99 27.66 -4.87 5.29
N ASP A 100 26.96 -3.95 4.63
CA ASP A 100 26.66 -2.64 5.19
C ASP A 100 25.66 -2.79 6.35
N ARG A 101 26.11 -2.39 7.55
CA ARG A 101 25.28 -2.39 8.76
C ARG A 101 23.99 -1.59 8.60
N LYS A 102 24.02 -0.47 7.87
CA LYS A 102 22.82 0.36 7.64
C LYS A 102 21.81 -0.35 6.74
N LEU A 103 22.29 -1.04 5.70
CA LEU A 103 21.43 -1.82 4.80
C LEU A 103 20.75 -2.97 5.54
N ILE A 104 21.52 -3.71 6.34
CA ILE A 104 20.99 -4.82 7.16
C ILE A 104 19.91 -4.31 8.12
N LEU A 105 20.19 -3.23 8.86
CA LEU A 105 19.22 -2.64 9.80
C LEU A 105 17.95 -2.15 9.09
N ALA A 106 18.08 -1.49 7.93
CA ALA A 106 16.94 -1.02 7.16
C ALA A 106 16.09 -2.18 6.60
N ALA A 107 16.74 -3.23 6.08
CA ALA A 107 16.07 -4.40 5.54
C ALA A 107 15.32 -5.19 6.64
N MET A 108 15.94 -5.38 7.81
CA MET A 108 15.29 -5.98 8.97
C MET A 108 14.10 -5.13 9.45
N GLY A 109 14.28 -3.80 9.54
CA GLY A 109 13.22 -2.87 9.92
C GLY A 109 12.01 -2.93 8.99
N GLN A 110 12.24 -2.98 7.67
CA GLN A 110 11.17 -3.21 6.69
C GLN A 110 10.56 -4.60 6.88
N GLY A 111 11.34 -5.68 6.95
CA GLY A 111 10.81 -7.03 7.15
C GLY A 111 9.85 -7.14 8.35
N PHE A 112 10.23 -6.59 9.51
CA PHE A 112 9.38 -6.59 10.70
C PHE A 112 8.13 -5.71 10.56
N PHE A 113 8.23 -4.57 9.87
CA PHE A 113 7.08 -3.72 9.59
C PHE A 113 6.09 -4.39 8.63
N SER A 114 6.58 -5.01 7.56
CA SER A 114 5.76 -5.71 6.57
C SER A 114 5.05 -6.92 7.15
N LEU A 115 5.69 -7.68 8.03
CA LEU A 115 5.11 -8.85 8.69
C LEU A 115 4.24 -8.49 9.91
N ILE A 116 4.19 -7.21 10.28
CA ILE A 116 3.41 -6.70 11.42
C ILE A 116 3.86 -7.37 12.75
N ILE A 117 5.08 -7.92 12.82
CA ILE A 117 5.60 -8.63 14.01
C ILE A 117 5.80 -7.66 15.18
N GLY A 118 6.13 -6.41 14.88
CA GLY A 118 6.21 -5.34 15.89
C GLY A 118 4.86 -4.77 16.34
N GLY A 119 3.75 -5.16 15.71
CA GLY A 119 2.41 -4.70 16.03
C GLY A 119 1.61 -5.76 16.80
N CYS A 120 0.90 -5.36 17.85
CA CYS A 120 0.01 -6.27 18.62
C CYS A 120 -1.12 -6.92 17.79
N SER A 121 -1.25 -6.56 16.51
CA SER A 121 -2.28 -7.05 15.59
C SER A 121 -2.25 -8.57 15.41
N LEU A 122 -1.06 -9.21 15.34
CA LEU A 122 -0.97 -10.66 15.21
C LEU A 122 -1.59 -11.39 16.42
N LEU A 123 -1.42 -10.83 17.63
CA LEU A 123 -2.04 -11.34 18.86
C LEU A 123 -3.56 -11.13 18.87
N LEU A 124 -4.05 -10.04 18.26
CA LEU A 124 -5.49 -9.76 18.14
C LEU A 124 -6.20 -10.72 17.18
N PHE A 125 -5.49 -11.26 16.17
CA PHE A 125 -6.04 -12.27 15.26
C PHE A 125 -5.97 -13.70 15.80
N GLY A 126 -5.14 -13.96 16.82
CA GLY A 126 -5.00 -15.26 17.49
C GLY A 126 -6.33 -15.91 17.93
N PRO A 127 -7.23 -15.18 18.61
CA PRO A 127 -8.54 -15.70 19.02
C PRO A 127 -9.54 -15.94 17.89
N TYR A 128 -9.31 -15.37 16.69
CA TYR A 128 -10.16 -15.54 15.52
C TYR A 128 -9.73 -16.71 14.62
N LEU A 129 -8.55 -17.29 14.86
CA LEU A 129 -8.12 -18.53 14.23
C LEU A 129 -8.97 -19.69 14.76
N CYS A 130 -9.77 -20.28 13.87
CA CYS A 130 -10.56 -21.46 14.19
C CYS A 130 -9.61 -22.59 14.63
N LYS A 131 -9.94 -23.28 15.74
CA LYS A 131 -9.18 -24.43 16.30
C LYS A 131 -8.95 -25.62 15.33
N LYS A 132 -9.40 -25.52 14.08
CA LYS A 132 -9.30 -26.52 13.01
C LYS A 132 -8.25 -26.18 11.94
N GLU A 133 -7.62 -25.01 11.99
CA GLU A 133 -6.52 -24.71 11.06
C GLU A 133 -5.21 -25.31 11.55
N ASN A 134 -4.58 -26.10 10.69
CA ASN A 134 -3.27 -26.70 10.94
C ASN A 134 -2.21 -25.62 10.79
N LEU A 135 -1.81 -25.03 11.90
CA LEU A 135 -0.54 -24.30 11.97
C LEU A 135 0.58 -25.35 11.91
N PRO A 136 1.46 -25.34 10.89
CA PRO A 136 2.70 -26.09 10.99
C PRO A 136 3.49 -25.47 12.15
N ILE A 137 3.67 -26.27 13.20
CA ILE A 137 4.63 -26.05 14.28
C ILE A 137 6.04 -25.79 13.73
#